data_AF-A0A8B5X7F8-F1
#
_entry.id   AF-A0A8B5X7F8-F1
#
_cell.length_a   1.000
_cell.length_b   1.000
_cell.length_c   1.000
_cell.angle_alpha   90.00
_cell.angle_beta   90.00
_cell.angle_gamma   90.00
#
_symmetry.space_group_name_H-M   'P 1'
#
loop_
_entity.id
_entity.type
_entity.pdbx_description
1 polymer ?
#
loop_
_entity_poly.entity_id
_entity_poly.type
_entity_poly.pdbx_seq_one_letter_code
_entity_poly.pdbx_strand_id
1 'polypeptide(L)'
;MPVFVLDRHKKTLMPCSEKRARKLLARGRARVHRRMPFAIRLVDREVCDSVLQPLKIKLDPGSQMTGIALARETETVGVSRGKSDDNGYSSNPYRG
;
A
#
# COMPACT_ATOMS: atom_id res chain seq x y z
N MET A 1 11.47 4.07 -1.73
CA MET A 1 11.12 3.10 -0.67
C MET A 1 9.69 3.35 -0.18
N PRO A 2 8.92 2.33 0.27
CA PRO A 2 7.66 2.55 0.96
C PRO A 2 7.91 3.10 2.38
N VAL A 3 7.04 4.00 2.84
CA VAL A 3 7.01 4.54 4.21
C VAL A 3 5.80 3.97 4.92
N PHE A 4 6.00 3.42 6.12
CA PHE A 4 4.91 2.91 6.94
C PHE A 4 4.07 4.07 7.48
N VAL A 5 2.75 3.91 7.46
CA VAL A 5 1.80 4.95 7.85
C VAL A 5 0.90 4.41 8.94
N LEU A 6 0.75 5.18 10.00
CA LEU A 6 -0.26 4.97 11.03
C LEU A 6 -1.30 6.08 10.99
N ASP A 7 -2.51 5.75 11.42
CA ASP A 7 -3.59 6.72 11.64
C ASP A 7 -3.43 7.48 12.97
N ARG A 8 -4.37 8.37 13.29
CA ARG A 8 -4.34 9.18 14.52
C ARG A 8 -4.19 8.33 15.79
N HIS A 9 -4.80 7.15 15.83
CA HIS A 9 -4.86 6.20 16.95
C HIS A 9 -3.78 5.10 16.89
N LYS A 10 -2.77 5.27 16.03
CA LYS A 10 -1.66 4.31 15.83
C LYS A 10 -2.09 2.98 15.19
N LYS A 11 -3.24 2.94 14.52
CA LYS A 11 -3.67 1.80 13.69
C LYS A 11 -3.00 1.87 12.32
N THR A 12 -2.71 0.71 11.74
CA THR A 12 -1.95 0.61 10.50
C THR A 12 -2.77 1.08 9.29
N LEU A 13 -2.16 1.90 8.45
CA LEU A 13 -2.70 2.31 7.14
C LEU A 13 -1.84 1.74 6.01
N MET A 14 -2.35 1.87 4.77
CA MET A 14 -1.56 1.56 3.58
C MET A 14 -0.26 2.38 3.56
N PRO A 15 0.91 1.76 3.31
CA PRO A 15 2.15 2.50 3.13
C PRO A 15 2.05 3.48 1.98
N CYS A 16 2.83 4.55 2.05
CA CYS A 16 2.90 5.55 1.00
C CYS A 16 4.32 5.70 0.44
N SER A 17 4.45 6.39 -0.69
CA SER A 17 5.77 6.79 -1.19
C SER A 17 6.41 7.85 -0.27
N GLU A 18 7.73 7.89 -0.25
CA GLU A 18 8.47 8.94 0.46
C GLU A 18 8.06 10.35 0.01
N LYS A 19 7.79 10.54 -1.29
CA LYS A 19 7.30 11.82 -1.84
C LYS A 19 6.01 12.27 -1.14
N ARG A 20 5.08 11.34 -0.91
CA ARG A 20 3.83 11.62 -0.20
C ARG A 20 4.09 11.87 1.30
N ALA A 21 4.96 11.08 1.93
CA ALA A 21 5.33 11.28 3.34
C ALA A 21 5.94 12.67 3.58
N ARG A 22 6.88 13.10 2.73
CA ARG A 22 7.47 14.45 2.79
C ARG A 22 6.42 15.55 2.67
N LYS A 23 5.49 15.43 1.71
CA LYS A 23 4.37 16.39 1.55
C LYS A 23 3.48 16.45 2.79
N LEU A 24 3.17 15.32 3.41
CA LEU A 24 2.33 15.26 4.60
C LEU A 24 3.01 15.86 5.83
N LEU A 25 4.31 15.60 6.01
CA LEU A 25 5.13 16.18 7.08
C LEU A 25 5.25 17.69 6.92
N ALA A 26 5.60 18.17 5.72
CA ALA A 26 5.74 19.61 5.43
C ALA A 26 4.44 20.39 5.64
N ARG A 27 3.28 19.76 5.37
CA ARG A 27 1.95 20.34 5.61
C ARG A 27 1.47 20.22 7.05
N GLY A 28 2.28 19.67 7.96
CA GLY A 28 1.88 19.46 9.36
C GLY A 28 0.75 18.43 9.56
N ARG A 29 0.40 17.65 8.53
CA ARG A 29 -0.66 16.62 8.58
C ARG A 29 -0.17 15.27 9.10
N ALA A 30 1.14 15.11 9.21
CA ALA A 30 1.77 13.93 9.79
C ALA A 30 2.84 14.32 10.81
N ARG A 31 3.22 13.34 11.64
CA ARG A 31 4.38 13.41 12.55
C ARG A 31 5.23 12.16 12.35
N VAL A 32 6.54 12.27 12.55
CA VAL A 32 7.42 11.10 12.57
C VAL A 32 7.03 10.24 13.79
N HIS A 33 6.77 8.96 13.54
CA HIS A 33 6.46 7.99 14.59
C HIS A 33 7.67 7.14 14.97
N ARG A 34 8.46 6.70 13.98
CA ARG A 34 9.66 5.88 14.17
C ARG A 34 10.69 6.19 13.08
N ARG A 35 11.99 6.17 13.41
CA ARG A 35 13.08 6.44 12.45
C ARG A 35 13.52 5.20 11.67
N MET A 36 13.57 4.03 12.30
CA MET A 36 13.94 2.77 11.64
C MET A 36 13.12 1.57 12.16
N PRO A 37 12.32 0.89 11.31
CA PRO A 37 11.97 1.35 9.97
C PRO A 37 11.24 2.70 10.02
N PHE A 38 11.41 3.52 8.98
CA PHE A 38 10.83 4.87 8.95
C PHE A 38 9.29 4.80 8.86
N ALA A 39 8.62 5.42 9.81
CA ALA A 39 7.17 5.44 9.91
C ALA A 39 6.65 6.83 10.27
N ILE A 40 5.53 7.22 9.67
CA ILE A 40 4.82 8.46 9.99
C ILE A 40 3.42 8.15 10.54
N ARG A 41 2.89 9.07 11.34
CA ARG A 41 1.52 9.02 11.86
C ARG A 41 0.73 10.22 11.37
N LEU A 42 -0.47 9.98 10.81
CA LEU A 42 -1.39 11.05 10.41
C LEU A 42 -2.07 11.67 11.64
N VAL A 43 -2.35 12.96 11.57
CA VAL A 43 -2.96 13.72 12.69
C VAL A 43 -4.47 13.87 12.51
N ASP A 44 -4.93 13.79 11.27
CA ASP A 44 -6.26 14.21 10.81
C ASP A 44 -7.03 13.12 10.05
N ARG A 45 -6.60 11.87 10.18
CA ARG A 45 -7.21 10.74 9.46
C ARG A 45 -7.21 9.47 10.30
N GLU A 46 -8.28 8.71 10.19
CA GLU A 46 -8.47 7.41 10.83
C GLU A 46 -8.55 6.27 9.80
N VAL A 47 -8.40 5.03 10.27
CA VAL A 47 -8.56 3.84 9.42
C VAL A 47 -9.96 3.73 8.81
N CYS A 48 -11.01 4.07 9.56
CA CYS A 48 -12.39 4.02 9.06
C CYS A 48 -12.63 4.93 7.84
N ASP A 49 -11.89 6.04 7.73
CA ASP A 49 -11.94 6.97 6.60
C ASP A 49 -10.98 6.58 5.45
N SER A 50 -10.44 5.36 5.48
CA SER A 50 -9.33 4.95 4.61
C SER A 50 -9.64 3.66 3.87
N VAL A 51 -9.37 3.67 2.56
CA VAL A 51 -9.43 2.45 1.75
C VAL A 51 -8.15 1.65 1.97
N LEU A 52 -8.30 0.44 2.47
CA LEU A 52 -7.23 -0.55 2.61
C LEU A 52 -7.35 -1.59 1.50
N GLN A 53 -6.23 -2.09 0.99
CA GLN A 53 -6.25 -3.24 0.09
C GLN A 53 -6.16 -4.53 0.91
N PRO A 54 -6.99 -5.54 0.62
CA PRO A 54 -6.84 -6.86 1.22
C PRO A 54 -5.44 -7.44 0.92
N LEU A 55 -4.83 -8.03 1.94
CA LEU A 55 -3.53 -8.69 1.86
C LEU A 55 -3.69 -10.13 2.33
N LYS A 56 -3.05 -11.05 1.62
CA LYS A 56 -2.91 -12.45 2.02
C LYS A 56 -1.50 -12.71 2.52
N ILE A 57 -1.40 -13.42 3.64
CA ILE A 57 -0.14 -13.96 4.12
C ILE A 57 0.00 -15.35 3.53
N LYS A 58 1.13 -15.61 2.87
CA LYS A 58 1.53 -16.95 2.46
C LYS A 58 2.58 -17.46 3.44
N LEU A 59 2.33 -18.65 3.98
CA LEU A 59 3.25 -19.36 4.86
C LEU A 59 3.78 -20.55 4.07
N ASP A 60 5.10 -20.61 3.91
CA ASP A 60 5.79 -21.70 3.23
C ASP A 60 6.66 -22.44 4.25
N PRO A 61 6.23 -23.62 4.74
CA PRO A 61 7.01 -24.36 5.72
C PRO A 61 8.27 -24.95 5.06
N GLY A 62 9.43 -24.40 5.39
CA GLY A 62 10.72 -24.98 5.01
C GLY A 62 11.25 -25.97 6.05
N SER A 63 12.42 -26.56 5.77
CA SER A 63 13.03 -27.60 6.62
C SER A 63 13.32 -27.14 8.07
N GLN A 64 13.74 -25.88 8.27
CA GLN A 64 14.05 -25.31 9.58
C GLN A 64 13.33 -23.98 9.86
N MET A 65 12.86 -23.30 8.82
CA MET A 65 12.23 -21.98 8.92
C MET A 65 10.99 -21.93 8.04
N THR A 66 9.93 -21.29 8.53
CA THR A 66 8.77 -20.93 7.71
C THR A 66 9.05 -19.62 6.98
N GLY A 67 9.02 -19.64 5.65
CA GLY A 67 9.00 -18.44 4.83
C GLY A 67 7.67 -17.72 4.97
N ILE A 68 7.68 -16.40 5.14
CA ILE A 68 6.47 -15.57 5.20
C ILE A 68 6.52 -14.58 4.03
N ALA A 69 5.45 -14.54 3.24
CA ALA A 69 5.30 -13.58 2.15
C ALA A 69 3.95 -12.83 2.25
N LEU A 70 3.98 -11.54 1.94
CA LEU A 70 2.78 -10.72 1.77
C LEU A 70 2.41 -10.66 0.29
N ALA A 71 1.19 -11.08 -0.03
CA ALA A 71 0.65 -11.03 -1.37
C ALA A 71 -0.57 -10.11 -1.43
N ARG A 72 -0.70 -9.34 -2.52
CA ARG A 72 -1.96 -8.67 -2.84
C ARG A 72 -2.97 -9.72 -3.29
N GLU A 73 -4.21 -9.57 -2.86
CA GLU A 73 -5.31 -10.30 -3.45
C GLU A 73 -5.72 -9.63 -4.78
N THR A 74 -5.55 -10.35 -5.89
CA THR A 74 -6.04 -9.92 -7.21
C THR A 74 -7.23 -10.78 -7.57
N GLU A 75 -8.40 -10.17 -7.76
CA GLU A 75 -9.51 -10.86 -8.39
C GLU A 75 -9.14 -11.12 -9.86
N THR A 76 -8.89 -12.38 -10.20
CA THR A 76 -8.80 -12.81 -11.59
C THR A 76 -10.22 -12.84 -12.14
N VAL A 77 -10.70 -11.71 -12.65
CA VAL A 77 -11.88 -11.72 -13.51
C VAL A 77 -11.48 -12.52 -14.76
N GLY A 78 -12.00 -13.74 -14.90
CA GLY A 78 -11.75 -14.60 -16.05
C GLY A 78 -12.31 -13.93 -17.29
N VAL A 79 -11.46 -13.21 -18.02
CA VAL A 79 -11.83 -12.66 -19.33
C VAL A 79 -11.74 -13.81 -20.33
N SER A 80 -12.87 -14.43 -20.62
CA SER A 80 -13.07 -15.24 -21.82
C SER A 80 -12.90 -14.31 -23.03
N ARG A 81 -11.67 -14.16 -23.53
CA ARG A 81 -11.36 -13.23 -24.63
C ARG A 81 -11.86 -13.82 -25.96
N GLY A 82 -13.09 -13.47 -26.32
CA GLY A 82 -13.51 -13.41 -27.72
C GLY A 82 -12.61 -12.43 -28.49
N LYS A 83 -12.35 -12.73 -29.76
CA LYS A 83 -11.47 -11.97 -30.66
C LYS A 83 -12.02 -10.56 -30.97
N SER A 84 -11.06 -9.62 -31.11
CA SER A 84 -11.03 -8.31 -31.80
C SER A 84 -12.07 -7.26 -31.33
N ASP A 85 -11.84 -5.94 -31.27
CA ASP A 85 -11.02 -5.01 -32.04
C ASP A 85 -10.55 -3.79 -31.20
N ASP A 86 -9.62 -3.02 -31.76
CA ASP A 86 -9.04 -1.78 -31.24
C ASP A 86 -10.07 -0.74 -30.74
N ASN A 87 -9.92 -0.26 -29.49
CA ASN A 87 -9.90 1.18 -29.22
C ASN A 87 -9.38 1.52 -27.80
N GLY A 88 -8.63 2.61 -27.73
CA GLY A 88 -7.72 2.92 -26.64
C GLY A 88 -8.34 3.50 -25.36
N TYR A 89 -7.70 3.16 -24.24
CA TYR A 89 -7.43 4.07 -23.13
C TYR A 89 -6.08 3.68 -22.50
N SER A 90 -5.06 4.50 -22.75
CA SER A 90 -3.78 4.47 -22.04
C SER A 90 -3.57 5.82 -21.38
N SER A 91 -3.37 5.83 -20.06
CA SER A 91 -2.22 6.52 -19.47
C SER A 91 -2.06 6.11 -18.01
N ASN A 92 -1.05 5.29 -17.76
CA ASN A 92 -0.54 5.01 -16.42
C ASN A 92 0.20 6.27 -15.90
N PRO A 93 -0.22 6.89 -14.79
CA PRO A 93 0.34 8.17 -14.32
C PRO A 93 1.67 8.05 -13.55
N TYR A 94 2.33 6.88 -13.58
CA TYR A 94 3.57 6.62 -12.85
C TYR A 94 4.77 6.32 -13.76
N ARG A 95 4.94 7.11 -14.83
CA ARG A 95 6.18 7.16 -15.61
C ARG A 95 6.73 8.59 -15.56
N GLY A 96 7.81 8.77 -14.82
CA GLY A 96 8.49 10.05 -14.57
C GLY A 96 9.44 9.93 -13.39
#